data_AF-A0A7S3M8N2-F1
#
_entry.id   AF-A0A7S3M8N2-F1
#
_cell.length_a   1.000
_cell.length_b   1.000
_cell.length_c   1.000
_cell.angle_alpha   90.00
_cell.angle_beta   90.00
_cell.angle_gamma   90.00
#
_symmetry.space_group_name_H-M   'P 1'
#
loop_
_entity.id
_entity.type
_entity.pdbx_description
1 polymer ?
#
loop_
_entity_poly.entity_id
_entity_poly.type
_entity_poly.pdbx_seq_one_letter_code
_entity_poly.pdbx_strand_id
1 'polypeptide(L)'
;MAVRRRLPDSLDDDDRAEDVPLVLNMARHTSNKNVTCAELLELSPAKFGWASKKNNSMLAWLFPCLYEQWRERYFVLIGGFLFRFASDQGEAVKGVPIPLDCITTKMLGDGCFELSTLRKRYSVRVGSEKEATEWINAIQKRKMEVIRENMGHVHLEPEVKRINKIGSYLFDRRLEIDRLVARSSTRNPLDPTTASEFSM
;
A
#
# COMPACT_ATOMS: atom_id res chain seq x y z
N MET A 1 37.56 22.20 -38.00
CA MET A 1 36.26 22.88 -37.98
C MET A 1 35.42 22.28 -36.87
N ALA A 2 35.28 22.98 -35.75
CA ALA A 2 34.64 22.49 -34.54
C ALA A 2 33.15 22.87 -34.52
N VAL A 3 32.27 21.89 -34.36
CA VAL A 3 30.82 22.09 -34.27
C VAL A 3 30.42 22.14 -32.80
N ARG A 4 30.02 23.34 -32.35
CA ARG A 4 29.49 23.67 -31.02
C ARG A 4 28.23 22.83 -30.72
N ARG A 5 28.24 22.12 -29.59
CA ARG A 5 27.03 21.55 -28.96
C ARG A 5 26.27 22.67 -28.23
N ARG A 6 24.98 22.85 -28.52
CA ARG A 6 24.07 23.69 -27.72
C ARG A 6 23.57 22.87 -26.53
N LEU A 7 23.74 23.42 -25.33
CA LEU A 7 23.01 23.00 -24.13
C LEU A 7 21.64 23.68 -24.14
N PRO A 8 20.55 23.02 -23.71
CA PRO A 8 19.29 23.69 -23.46
C PRO A 8 19.28 24.39 -22.09
N ASP A 9 18.58 25.53 -22.10
CA ASP A 9 18.42 26.54 -21.05
C ASP A 9 17.91 26.02 -19.70
N SER A 10 18.39 26.72 -18.68
CA SER A 10 17.92 26.73 -17.29
C SER A 10 16.42 26.97 -17.19
N LEU A 11 15.72 26.09 -16.48
CA LEU A 11 14.39 26.37 -15.96
C LEU A 11 14.55 27.08 -14.62
N ASP A 12 13.93 28.26 -14.53
CA ASP A 12 13.85 29.09 -13.34
C ASP A 12 13.18 28.34 -12.19
N ASP A 13 13.93 28.09 -11.12
CA ASP A 13 13.44 27.68 -9.80
C ASP A 13 13.01 28.94 -9.02
N ASP A 14 11.73 29.31 -9.11
CA ASP A 14 11.11 30.27 -8.18
C ASP A 14 9.71 29.80 -7.76
N ASP A 15 9.64 28.64 -7.11
CA ASP A 15 8.49 28.23 -6.32
C ASP A 15 8.81 28.44 -4.85
N ARG A 16 8.52 29.66 -4.39
CA ARG A 16 8.42 30.01 -2.97
C ARG A 16 7.52 29.00 -2.26
N ALA A 17 8.10 28.32 -1.27
CA ALA A 17 7.38 27.48 -0.34
C ALA A 17 6.40 28.34 0.46
N GLU A 18 5.12 28.27 0.11
CA GLU A 18 4.07 28.69 1.02
C GLU A 18 3.91 27.64 2.13
N ASP A 19 3.97 28.11 3.36
CA ASP A 19 3.71 27.38 4.60
C ASP A 19 2.36 26.64 4.49
N VAL A 20 2.41 25.32 4.38
CA VAL A 20 1.20 24.48 4.44
C VAL A 20 0.94 24.11 5.91
N PRO A 21 -0.11 24.65 6.55
CA PRO A 21 -0.47 24.26 7.90
C PRO A 21 -0.85 22.78 7.95
N LEU A 22 -0.29 22.09 8.95
CA LEU A 22 -0.57 20.72 9.35
C LEU A 22 -2.01 20.57 9.85
N VAL A 23 -3.00 20.64 8.96
CA VAL A 23 -4.39 20.27 9.28
C VAL A 23 -5.00 19.51 8.10
N LEU A 24 -5.02 18.19 8.24
CA LEU A 24 -6.19 17.33 7.99
C LEU A 24 -7.17 17.75 6.86
N ASN A 25 -6.68 18.05 5.66
CA ASN A 25 -7.54 18.25 4.50
C ASN A 25 -7.69 16.92 3.74
N MET A 26 -8.47 16.00 4.33
CA MET A 26 -8.66 14.62 3.83
C MET A 26 -9.77 14.46 2.78
N ALA A 27 -10.44 15.52 2.33
CA ALA A 27 -11.50 15.39 1.35
C ALA A 27 -11.56 16.62 0.47
N ARG A 28 -11.15 16.52 -0.81
CA ARG A 28 -11.72 17.32 -1.92
C ARG A 28 -11.18 17.07 -3.35
N HIS A 29 -10.32 16.08 -3.62
CA HIS A 29 -9.97 15.73 -5.02
C HIS A 29 -9.84 14.21 -5.27
N THR A 30 -10.86 13.42 -4.93
CA THR A 30 -10.88 11.96 -5.16
C THR A 30 -12.19 11.46 -5.79
N SER A 31 -12.81 12.24 -6.68
CA SER A 31 -14.07 11.81 -7.31
C SER A 31 -13.91 10.70 -8.36
N ASN A 32 -12.69 10.42 -8.86
CA ASN A 32 -12.48 9.49 -10.00
C ASN A 32 -11.41 8.40 -9.77
N LYS A 33 -10.97 8.17 -8.52
CA LYS A 33 -9.84 7.25 -8.22
C LYS A 33 -10.17 6.20 -7.17
N ASN A 34 -11.43 6.05 -6.83
CA ASN A 34 -11.87 4.99 -5.93
C ASN A 34 -12.30 3.79 -6.77
N VAL A 35 -11.84 2.62 -6.36
CA VAL A 35 -12.24 1.34 -6.93
C VAL A 35 -13.12 0.66 -5.92
N THR A 36 -14.29 0.21 -6.34
CA THR A 36 -15.23 -0.49 -5.47
C THR A 36 -14.95 -1.99 -5.46
N CYS A 37 -15.43 -2.69 -4.44
CA CYS A 37 -15.29 -4.14 -4.39
C CYS A 37 -16.06 -4.82 -5.52
N ALA A 38 -17.29 -4.38 -5.80
CA ALA A 38 -18.12 -4.91 -6.88
C ALA A 38 -17.44 -4.81 -8.25
N GLU A 39 -16.86 -3.64 -8.55
CA GLU A 39 -16.11 -3.41 -9.78
C GLU A 39 -14.92 -4.37 -9.94
N LEU A 40 -14.24 -4.74 -8.85
CA LEU A 40 -13.16 -5.72 -8.91
C LEU A 40 -13.65 -7.16 -9.09
N LEU A 41 -14.84 -7.48 -8.61
CA LEU A 41 -15.43 -8.81 -8.72
C LEU A 41 -15.90 -9.10 -10.15
N GLU A 42 -16.36 -8.08 -10.88
CA GLU A 42 -16.75 -8.19 -12.30
C GLU A 42 -15.57 -8.59 -13.21
N LEU A 43 -14.35 -8.18 -12.84
CA LEU A 43 -13.12 -8.42 -13.60
C LEU A 43 -12.50 -9.81 -13.39
N SER A 44 -13.28 -10.79 -12.92
CA SER A 44 -12.84 -12.18 -12.69
C SER A 44 -11.51 -12.28 -11.91
N PRO A 45 -11.48 -11.81 -10.64
CA PRO A 45 -10.27 -11.80 -9.82
C PRO A 45 -9.72 -13.22 -9.61
N ALA A 46 -8.40 -13.32 -9.49
CA ALA A 46 -7.70 -14.61 -9.37
C ALA A 46 -8.10 -15.39 -8.10
N LYS A 47 -8.40 -14.68 -7.01
CA LYS A 47 -9.04 -15.21 -5.81
C LYS A 47 -9.66 -14.06 -5.02
N PHE A 48 -10.76 -14.33 -4.34
CA PHE A 48 -11.41 -13.38 -3.46
C PHE A 48 -12.04 -14.12 -2.28
N GLY A 49 -12.32 -13.41 -1.19
CA GLY A 49 -12.99 -13.97 -0.04
C GLY A 49 -12.72 -13.25 1.27
N TRP A 50 -13.42 -13.68 2.30
CA TRP A 50 -13.26 -13.18 3.65
C TRP A 50 -12.00 -13.75 4.30
N ALA A 51 -11.22 -12.88 4.93
CA ALA A 51 -10.12 -13.31 5.78
C ALA A 51 -9.93 -12.34 6.94
N SER A 52 -9.52 -12.87 8.08
CA SER A 52 -9.19 -12.09 9.26
C SER A 52 -7.75 -11.63 9.23
N LYS A 53 -7.52 -10.34 9.40
CA LYS A 53 -6.18 -9.75 9.47
C LYS A 53 -5.83 -9.39 10.91
N LYS A 54 -4.63 -9.76 11.35
CA LYS A 54 -4.12 -9.35 12.67
C LYS A 54 -3.91 -7.84 12.74
N ASN A 55 -4.43 -7.22 13.79
CA ASN A 55 -4.23 -5.83 14.11
C ASN A 55 -2.92 -5.67 14.89
N ASN A 56 -2.00 -4.84 14.39
CA ASN A 56 -0.72 -4.56 15.04
C ASN A 56 -0.75 -3.22 15.81
N SER A 57 -1.92 -2.80 16.29
CA SER A 57 -2.04 -1.59 17.12
C SER A 57 -1.34 -1.81 18.46
N MET A 58 -0.54 -0.83 18.91
CA MET A 58 0.06 -0.86 20.25
C MET A 58 -0.99 -1.02 21.36
N LEU A 59 -2.20 -0.46 21.16
CA LEU A 59 -3.32 -0.63 22.10
C LEU A 59 -3.81 -2.08 22.20
N ALA A 60 -3.81 -2.82 21.09
CA ALA A 60 -4.16 -4.24 21.10
C ALA A 60 -3.06 -5.10 21.76
N TRP A 61 -1.81 -4.62 21.77
CA TRP A 61 -0.72 -5.24 22.51
C TRP A 61 -0.79 -4.93 24.01
N LEU A 62 -1.08 -3.68 24.39
CA LEU A 62 -1.20 -3.25 25.80
C LEU A 62 -2.42 -3.85 26.49
N PHE A 63 -3.53 -4.02 25.77
CA PHE A 63 -4.79 -4.50 26.32
C PHE A 63 -5.39 -5.64 25.47
N PRO A 64 -4.76 -6.82 25.45
CA PRO A 64 -5.12 -7.91 24.54
C PRO A 64 -6.52 -8.49 24.78
N CYS A 65 -7.05 -8.33 25.99
CA CYS A 65 -8.40 -8.76 26.38
C CYS A 65 -9.52 -7.77 26.01
N LEU A 66 -9.18 -6.49 25.77
CA LEU A 66 -10.15 -5.43 25.49
C LEU A 66 -10.28 -5.11 24.00
N TYR A 67 -9.36 -5.62 23.16
CA TYR A 67 -9.33 -5.34 21.73
C TYR A 67 -9.21 -6.62 20.90
N GLU A 68 -10.19 -6.81 20.02
CA GLU A 68 -10.18 -7.85 18.99
C GLU A 68 -8.88 -7.76 18.16
N GLN A 69 -8.02 -8.76 18.31
CA GLN A 69 -6.73 -8.82 17.61
C GLN A 69 -6.89 -9.15 16.12
N TRP A 70 -7.99 -9.76 15.72
CA TRP A 70 -8.25 -10.18 14.34
C TRP A 70 -9.43 -9.39 13.78
N ARG A 71 -9.23 -8.68 12.68
CA ARG A 71 -10.29 -7.92 12.03
C ARG A 71 -10.61 -8.53 10.68
N GLU A 72 -11.86 -8.93 10.52
CA GLU A 72 -12.37 -9.51 9.29
C GLU A 72 -12.35 -8.48 8.15
N ARG A 73 -11.83 -8.85 6.99
CA ARG A 73 -11.75 -8.00 5.80
C ARG A 73 -12.00 -8.84 4.57
N TYR A 74 -12.58 -8.23 3.55
CA TYR A 74 -12.76 -8.87 2.27
C TYR A 74 -11.53 -8.62 1.39
N PHE A 75 -10.89 -9.68 0.92
CA PHE A 75 -9.69 -9.62 0.11
C PHE A 75 -10.04 -9.92 -1.34
N VAL A 76 -9.43 -9.15 -2.26
CA VAL A 76 -9.59 -9.35 -3.71
C VAL A 76 -8.22 -9.31 -4.36
N LEU A 77 -7.80 -10.44 -4.93
CA LEU A 77 -6.53 -10.62 -5.63
C LEU A 77 -6.73 -10.40 -7.12
N ILE A 78 -6.26 -9.27 -7.65
CA ILE A 78 -6.46 -8.91 -9.05
C ILE A 78 -5.36 -8.00 -9.58
N GLY A 79 -4.99 -8.19 -10.85
CA GLY A 79 -3.91 -7.43 -11.45
C GLY A 79 -2.59 -7.67 -10.71
N GLY A 80 -1.86 -6.60 -10.44
CA GLY A 80 -0.59 -6.58 -9.70
C GLY A 80 -0.73 -6.43 -8.19
N PHE A 81 -1.95 -6.46 -7.65
CA PHE A 81 -2.22 -6.05 -6.28
C PHE A 81 -3.20 -6.99 -5.55
N LEU A 82 -3.08 -7.01 -4.22
CA LEU A 82 -4.08 -7.56 -3.31
C LEU A 82 -4.80 -6.43 -2.61
N PHE A 83 -6.06 -6.23 -2.98
CA PHE A 83 -6.97 -5.23 -2.42
C PHE A 83 -7.65 -5.77 -1.16
N ARG A 84 -8.07 -4.84 -0.30
CA ARG A 84 -8.78 -5.14 0.94
C ARG A 84 -9.94 -4.18 1.10
N PHE A 85 -11.07 -4.69 1.58
CA PHE A 85 -12.26 -3.91 1.86
C PHE A 85 -12.78 -4.21 3.26
N ALA A 86 -13.60 -3.32 3.79
CA ALA A 86 -14.28 -3.54 5.06
C ALA A 86 -15.42 -4.57 4.91
N SER A 87 -16.08 -4.59 3.75
CA SER A 87 -17.10 -5.56 3.36
C SER A 87 -16.94 -5.91 1.88
N ASP A 88 -17.57 -7.01 1.48
CA ASP A 88 -17.79 -7.47 0.11
C ASP A 88 -18.46 -6.44 -0.82
N GLN A 89 -19.20 -5.47 -0.28
CA GLN A 89 -19.80 -4.33 -1.00
C GLN A 89 -19.08 -3.01 -0.68
N GLY A 90 -17.83 -3.08 -0.21
CA GLY A 90 -17.08 -1.89 0.18
C GLY A 90 -16.81 -0.96 -0.99
N GLU A 91 -17.23 0.30 -0.85
CA GLU A 91 -16.99 1.36 -1.84
C GLU A 91 -15.53 1.86 -1.88
N ALA A 92 -14.80 1.68 -0.77
CA ALA A 92 -13.46 2.21 -0.59
C ALA A 92 -12.46 1.14 -0.14
N VAL A 93 -11.29 1.14 -0.81
CA VAL A 93 -10.17 0.29 -0.47
C VAL A 93 -9.65 0.62 0.94
N LYS A 94 -9.50 -0.41 1.77
CA LYS A 94 -9.00 -0.27 3.14
C LYS A 94 -7.48 -0.27 3.20
N GLY A 95 -6.96 0.94 3.39
CA GLY A 95 -5.52 1.18 3.45
C GLY A 95 -4.89 1.02 2.07
N VAL A 96 -3.61 0.67 2.05
CA VAL A 96 -2.84 0.62 0.79
C VAL A 96 -2.88 -0.79 0.20
N PRO A 97 -3.23 -0.94 -1.10
CA PRO A 97 -3.12 -2.22 -1.81
C PRO A 97 -1.74 -2.86 -1.63
N ILE A 98 -1.69 -4.19 -1.49
CA ILE A 98 -0.40 -4.88 -1.34
C ILE A 98 0.11 -5.23 -2.74
N PRO A 99 1.26 -4.71 -3.19
CA PRO A 99 1.83 -5.08 -4.48
C PRO A 99 2.37 -6.51 -4.43
N LEU A 100 2.18 -7.26 -5.52
CA LEU A 100 2.54 -8.68 -5.61
C LEU A 100 3.97 -8.93 -6.09
N ASP A 101 4.58 -7.97 -6.79
CA ASP A 101 5.94 -8.04 -7.32
C ASP A 101 6.99 -8.44 -6.27
N CYS A 102 6.89 -7.88 -5.07
CA CYS A 102 7.84 -8.04 -3.98
C CYS A 102 7.24 -8.75 -2.75
N ILE A 103 6.12 -9.48 -2.91
CA ILE A 103 5.49 -10.18 -1.79
C ILE A 103 6.16 -11.55 -1.54
N THR A 104 6.38 -11.87 -0.27
CA THR A 104 6.79 -13.19 0.20
C THR A 104 5.68 -13.77 1.05
N THR A 105 5.29 -15.01 0.77
CA THR A 105 4.22 -15.73 1.47
C THR A 105 4.81 -16.82 2.36
N LYS A 106 4.32 -16.97 3.59
CA LYS A 106 4.74 -18.05 4.49
C LYS A 106 3.54 -18.67 5.19
N MET A 107 3.46 -20.00 5.23
CA MET A 107 2.47 -20.71 6.05
C MET A 107 2.84 -20.61 7.52
N LEU A 108 1.88 -20.31 8.39
CA LEU A 108 2.09 -20.26 9.85
C LEU A 108 1.44 -21.45 10.58
N GLY A 109 0.49 -22.15 9.96
CA GLY A 109 -0.30 -23.23 10.58
C GLY A 109 -1.70 -22.77 10.99
N ASP A 110 -2.60 -23.70 11.31
CA ASP A 110 -3.96 -23.42 11.83
C ASP A 110 -4.80 -22.45 10.97
N GLY A 111 -4.72 -22.59 9.64
CA GLY A 111 -5.41 -21.67 8.73
C GLY A 111 -4.83 -20.24 8.72
N CYS A 112 -3.62 -20.04 9.25
CA CYS A 112 -2.92 -18.76 9.26
C CYS A 112 -1.74 -18.76 8.28
N PHE A 113 -1.55 -17.62 7.61
CA PHE A 113 -0.41 -17.36 6.75
C PHE A 113 0.07 -15.91 6.91
N GLU A 114 1.32 -15.67 6.53
CA GLU A 114 1.94 -14.36 6.52
C GLU A 114 2.19 -13.89 5.09
N LEU A 115 1.87 -12.62 4.85
CA LEU A 115 2.30 -11.87 3.67
C LEU A 115 3.32 -10.83 4.10
N SER A 116 4.55 -10.99 3.65
CA SER A 116 5.66 -10.11 3.96
C SER A 116 6.02 -9.28 2.74
N THR A 117 5.97 -7.95 2.88
CA THR A 117 6.56 -6.99 1.95
C THR A 117 7.82 -6.41 2.55
N LEU A 118 8.60 -5.66 1.77
CA LEU A 118 9.79 -4.96 2.25
C LEU A 118 9.53 -4.06 3.47
N ARG A 119 8.31 -3.51 3.59
CA ARG A 119 7.97 -2.54 4.65
C ARG A 119 7.08 -3.10 5.74
N LYS A 120 6.32 -4.16 5.46
CA LYS A 120 5.26 -4.61 6.36
C LYS A 120 4.98 -6.10 6.24
N ARG A 121 4.75 -6.72 7.40
CA ARG A 121 4.23 -8.08 7.51
C ARG A 121 2.75 -8.05 7.85
N TYR A 122 1.97 -8.89 7.18
CA TYR A 122 0.55 -9.06 7.39
C TYR A 122 0.28 -10.51 7.78
N SER A 123 -0.17 -10.74 9.01
CA SER A 123 -0.70 -12.05 9.41
C SER A 123 -2.17 -12.12 9.04
N VAL A 124 -2.55 -13.14 8.28
CA VAL A 124 -3.89 -13.39 7.78
C VAL A 124 -4.34 -14.76 8.27
N ARG A 125 -5.59 -14.85 8.71
CA ARG A 125 -6.27 -16.06 9.17
C ARG A 125 -7.51 -16.30 8.34
N VAL A 126 -7.70 -17.53 7.92
CA VAL A 126 -8.86 -17.99 7.15
C VAL A 126 -9.51 -19.19 7.85
N GLY A 127 -10.59 -19.74 7.28
CA GLY A 127 -11.40 -20.75 7.95
C GLY A 127 -10.72 -22.11 8.07
N SER A 128 -9.77 -22.43 7.18
CA SER A 128 -9.07 -23.70 7.18
C SER A 128 -7.63 -23.61 6.65
N GLU A 129 -6.79 -24.58 7.00
CA GLU A 129 -5.43 -24.70 6.45
C GLU A 129 -5.43 -24.94 4.94
N LYS A 130 -6.42 -25.69 4.44
CA LYS A 130 -6.63 -25.87 2.99
C LYS A 130 -6.87 -24.52 2.31
N GLU A 131 -7.76 -23.71 2.86
CA GLU A 131 -8.06 -22.38 2.33
C GLU A 131 -6.81 -21.46 2.40
N ALA A 132 -6.02 -21.55 3.47
CA ALA A 132 -4.77 -20.80 3.59
C ALA A 132 -3.77 -21.20 2.49
N THR A 133 -3.69 -22.50 2.19
CA THR A 133 -2.85 -23.04 1.12
C THR A 133 -3.33 -22.56 -0.24
N GLU A 134 -4.63 -22.55 -0.49
CA GLU A 134 -5.21 -22.02 -1.73
C GLU A 134 -4.91 -20.52 -1.90
N TRP A 135 -4.98 -19.73 -0.82
CA TRP A 135 -4.61 -18.32 -0.85
C TRP A 135 -3.13 -18.12 -1.19
N ILE A 136 -2.23 -18.85 -0.53
CA ILE A 136 -0.79 -18.78 -0.82
C ILE A 136 -0.52 -19.15 -2.29
N ASN A 137 -1.10 -20.26 -2.76
CA ASN A 137 -0.91 -20.73 -4.14
C ASN A 137 -1.45 -19.73 -5.17
N ALA A 138 -2.62 -19.15 -4.93
CA ALA A 138 -3.19 -18.13 -5.80
C ALA A 138 -2.32 -16.87 -5.86
N ILE A 139 -1.79 -16.42 -4.71
CA ILE A 139 -0.89 -15.26 -4.64
C ILE A 139 0.42 -15.54 -5.38
N GLN A 140 1.02 -16.71 -5.19
CA GLN A 140 2.27 -17.09 -5.86
C GLN A 140 2.09 -17.21 -7.37
N LYS A 141 1.02 -17.88 -7.81
CA LYS A 141 0.67 -18.00 -9.23
C LYS A 141 0.50 -16.62 -9.86
N ARG A 142 -0.29 -15.75 -9.23
CA ARG A 142 -0.54 -14.40 -9.74
C ARG A 142 0.72 -13.54 -9.74
N LYS A 143 1.56 -13.64 -8.71
CA LYS A 143 2.87 -12.98 -8.69
C LYS A 143 3.71 -13.33 -9.91
N MET A 144 3.79 -14.61 -10.27
CA MET A 144 4.55 -15.05 -11.45
C MET A 144 3.97 -14.50 -12.75
N GLU A 145 2.64 -14.46 -12.87
CA GLU A 145 1.94 -13.86 -14.02
C GLU A 145 2.24 -12.36 -14.14
N VAL A 146 2.17 -11.62 -13.03
CA VAL A 146 2.50 -10.18 -12.99
C VAL A 146 3.93 -9.91 -13.42
N ILE A 147 4.88 -10.74 -12.97
CA ILE A 147 6.28 -10.62 -13.40
C ILE A 147 6.39 -10.83 -14.93
N ARG A 148 5.67 -11.81 -15.48
CA ARG A 148 5.64 -12.08 -16.93
C ARG A 148 4.98 -10.94 -17.72
N GLU A 149 3.90 -10.38 -17.21
CA GLU A 149 3.21 -9.21 -17.77
C GLU A 149 4.14 -7.98 -17.80
N ASN A 150 4.88 -7.75 -16.71
CA ASN A 150 5.84 -6.65 -16.60
C ASN A 150 7.05 -6.80 -17.52
N MET A 151 7.43 -8.03 -17.87
CA MET A 151 8.44 -8.30 -18.90
C MET A 151 7.93 -8.13 -20.34
N GLY A 152 6.66 -7.74 -20.52
CA GLY A 152 6.07 -7.52 -21.84
C GLY A 152 5.71 -8.80 -22.59
N HIS A 153 5.75 -9.97 -21.94
CA HIS A 153 5.47 -11.26 -22.57
C HIS A 153 3.99 -11.61 -22.63
N VAL A 154 3.12 -10.83 -21.98
CA VAL A 154 1.67 -11.06 -21.95
C VAL A 154 0.94 -9.72 -22.10
N HIS A 155 -0.05 -9.68 -22.99
CA HIS A 155 -0.94 -8.53 -23.11
C HIS A 155 -1.94 -8.51 -21.96
N LEU A 156 -1.92 -7.42 -21.20
CA LEU A 156 -2.91 -7.11 -20.18
C LEU A 156 -4.16 -6.49 -20.80
N GLU A 157 -5.33 -6.96 -20.36
CA GLU A 157 -6.61 -6.32 -20.68
C GLU A 157 -6.64 -4.86 -20.20
N PRO A 158 -7.30 -3.94 -20.94
CA PRO A 158 -7.34 -2.52 -20.59
C PRO A 158 -7.86 -2.24 -19.19
N GLU A 159 -8.84 -3.02 -18.71
CA GLU A 159 -9.46 -2.85 -17.41
C GLU A 159 -8.49 -3.22 -16.28
N VAL A 160 -7.78 -4.35 -16.41
CA VAL A 160 -6.73 -4.75 -15.48
C VAL A 160 -5.59 -3.73 -15.45
N LYS A 161 -5.23 -3.14 -16.60
CA LYS A 161 -4.25 -2.04 -16.64
C LYS A 161 -4.73 -0.83 -15.85
N ARG A 162 -6.01 -0.46 -15.95
CA ARG A 162 -6.60 0.64 -15.17
C ARG A 162 -6.53 0.35 -13.67
N ILE A 163 -6.92 -0.86 -13.25
CA ILE A 163 -6.82 -1.27 -11.84
C ILE A 163 -5.37 -1.23 -11.34
N ASN A 164 -4.41 -1.70 -12.14
CA ASN A 164 -2.99 -1.62 -11.80
C ASN A 164 -2.53 -0.18 -11.61
N LYS A 165 -2.94 0.75 -12.50
CA LYS A 165 -2.63 2.18 -12.34
C LYS A 165 -3.18 2.75 -11.04
N ILE A 166 -4.40 2.38 -10.65
CA ILE A 166 -5.00 2.83 -9.40
C ILE A 166 -4.26 2.23 -8.20
N GLY A 167 -3.94 0.93 -8.24
CA GLY A 167 -3.15 0.26 -7.22
C GLY A 167 -1.78 0.91 -7.00
N SER A 168 -1.04 1.16 -8.09
CA SER A 168 0.25 1.86 -8.06
C SER A 168 0.11 3.27 -7.50
N TYR A 169 -0.87 4.04 -7.97
CA TYR A 169 -1.11 5.39 -7.45
C TYR A 169 -1.34 5.41 -5.93
N LEU A 170 -2.18 4.51 -5.41
CA LEU A 170 -2.44 4.42 -3.97
C LEU A 170 -1.19 3.99 -3.19
N PHE A 171 -0.38 3.10 -3.76
CA PHE A 171 0.87 2.64 -3.16
C PHE A 171 1.95 3.71 -3.14
N ASP A 172 2.19 4.36 -4.28
CA ASP A 172 3.21 5.40 -4.46
C ASP A 172 2.88 6.63 -3.62
N ARG A 173 1.60 7.03 -3.57
CA ARG A 173 1.16 8.12 -2.70
C ARG A 173 1.45 7.83 -1.23
N ARG A 174 1.27 6.59 -0.77
CA ARG A 174 1.64 6.23 0.61
C ARG A 174 3.15 6.30 0.82
N LEU A 175 3.91 5.76 -0.13
CA LEU A 175 5.37 5.79 -0.07
C LEU A 175 5.90 7.23 0.05
N GLU A 176 5.32 8.16 -0.71
CA GLU A 176 5.72 9.55 -0.63
C GLU A 176 5.43 10.17 0.75
N ILE A 177 4.25 9.90 1.32
CA ILE A 177 3.92 10.31 2.69
C ILE A 177 4.92 9.72 3.69
N ASP A 178 5.24 8.43 3.60
CA ASP A 178 6.18 7.78 4.51
C ASP A 178 7.61 8.38 4.37
N ARG A 179 8.03 8.78 3.17
CA ARG A 179 9.30 9.50 2.92
C ARG A 179 9.32 10.88 3.57
N LEU A 180 8.25 11.65 3.41
CA LEU A 180 8.13 12.99 4.01
C LEU A 180 8.17 12.91 5.54
N VAL A 181 7.45 11.94 6.13
CA VAL A 181 7.49 11.68 7.58
C VAL A 181 8.91 11.33 8.02
N ALA A 182 9.60 10.41 7.33
CA ALA A 182 10.97 10.04 7.67
C ALA A 182 11.95 11.23 7.60
N ARG A 183 11.83 12.08 6.57
CA ARG A 183 12.64 13.30 6.43
C ARG A 183 12.40 14.30 7.57
N SER A 184 11.15 14.48 7.98
CA SER A 184 10.82 15.35 9.12
C SER A 184 11.37 14.82 10.44
N SER A 185 11.35 13.50 10.65
CA SER A 185 11.93 12.87 11.85
C SER A 185 13.45 13.04 11.94
N THR A 186 14.17 13.06 10.81
CA THR A 186 15.62 13.29 10.79
C THR A 186 16.04 14.74 11.03
N ARG A 187 15.13 15.72 10.90
CA ARG A 187 15.44 17.15 11.13
C ARG A 187 15.30 17.59 12.60
N ASN A 188 14.76 16.74 13.48
CA ASN A 188 14.71 17.00 14.93
C ASN A 188 15.56 16.03 15.75
N PRO A 189 16.90 16.09 15.72
CA PRO A 189 17.73 15.58 16.78
C PRO A 189 18.34 16.77 17.53
N LEU A 190 17.68 17.22 18.61
CA LEU A 190 18.20 18.20 19.58
C LEU A 190 18.52 19.57 18.96
N ASP A 191 17.66 20.56 19.22
CA ASP A 191 18.08 21.95 19.16
C ASP A 191 18.50 22.38 20.59
N PRO A 192 19.79 22.33 20.96
CA PRO A 192 20.27 22.80 22.26
C PRO A 192 20.35 24.34 22.37
N THR A 193 19.89 25.08 21.35
CA THR A 193 20.17 26.51 21.23
C THR A 193 19.29 27.42 22.11
N THR A 194 18.31 26.88 22.85
CA THR A 194 17.51 27.65 23.83
C THR A 194 18.06 27.66 25.26
N ALA A 195 19.27 27.14 25.51
CA ALA A 195 19.83 27.04 26.87
C ALA A 195 20.87 28.13 27.22
N SER A 196 20.90 29.30 26.56
CA SER A 196 21.86 30.38 26.90
C SER A 196 21.26 31.78 27.14
N GLU A 197 19.97 31.91 27.47
CA GLU A 197 19.36 33.24 27.70
C GLU A 197 18.81 33.49 29.12
N PHE A 198 19.15 32.66 30.10
CA PHE A 198 18.85 32.94 31.51
C PHE A 198 20.07 32.74 32.40
N SER A 199 21.02 33.67 32.28
CA SER A 199 21.93 34.04 33.37
C SER A 199 22.41 35.47 33.16
N MET A 200 21.62 36.41 33.66
CA MET A 200 22.04 37.69 34.22
C MET A 200 21.19 37.98 35.45
#